data_AF-A0A916JR70-F1
#
_entry.id   AF-A0A916JR70-F1
#
_cell.length_a   1.000
_cell.length_b   1.000
_cell.length_c   1.000
_cell.angle_alpha   90.00
_cell.angle_beta   90.00
_cell.angle_gamma   90.00
#
_symmetry.space_group_name_H-M   'P 1'
#
loop_
_entity.id
_entity.type
_entity.pdbx_description
1 polymer ?
#
loop_
_entity_poly.entity_id
_entity_poly.type
_entity_poly.pdbx_seq_one_letter_code
_entity_poly.pdbx_strand_id
1 'polypeptide(L)'
;MTATKQYLKRFFEEKQIPNVNYQIEDSEGFTHLFDNTTLIDRILHTCEAEQKQIANVLRQIDFKNGSVQHFLNYLAEAMVKQWRQAA
;
A
#
# COMPACT_ATOMS: atom_id res chain seq x y z
N MET A 1 -9.55 2.21 -17.06
CA MET A 1 -8.70 2.53 -15.89
C MET A 1 -8.96 3.97 -15.49
N THR A 2 -9.09 4.27 -14.18
CA THR A 2 -9.24 5.65 -13.70
C THR A 2 -7.91 6.40 -13.76
N ALA A 3 -7.95 7.74 -13.84
CA ALA A 3 -6.74 8.57 -13.83
C ALA A 3 -5.89 8.33 -12.58
N THR A 4 -6.52 8.12 -11.42
CA THR A 4 -5.84 7.82 -10.16
C THR A 4 -5.10 6.48 -10.20
N LYS A 5 -5.73 5.41 -10.70
CA LYS A 5 -5.08 4.09 -10.83
C LYS A 5 -3.86 4.18 -11.77
N GLN A 6 -3.98 4.94 -12.86
CA GLN A 6 -2.86 5.15 -13.79
C GLN A 6 -1.71 5.94 -13.14
N TYR A 7 -2.01 6.96 -12.34
CA TYR A 7 -1.01 7.69 -11.56
C TYR A 7 -0.28 6.77 -10.57
N LEU A 8 -1.02 6.00 -9.76
CA LEU A 8 -0.44 5.09 -8.77
C LEU A 8 0.49 4.07 -9.44
N LYS A 9 0.04 3.45 -10.54
CA LYS A 9 0.84 2.48 -11.29
C LYS A 9 2.17 3.10 -11.76
N ARG A 10 2.12 4.27 -12.40
CA ARG A 10 3.33 4.97 -12.86
C ARG A 10 4.24 5.37 -11.70
N PHE A 11 3.68 5.88 -10.61
CA PHE A 11 4.44 6.29 -9.43
C PHE A 11 5.27 5.13 -8.86
N PHE A 12 4.65 3.95 -8.73
CA PHE A 12 5.35 2.77 -8.22
C PHE A 12 6.37 2.19 -9.21
N GLU A 13 6.10 2.26 -10.52
CA GLU A 13 7.05 1.87 -11.57
C GLU A 13 8.29 2.78 -11.59
N GLU A 14 8.12 4.09 -11.43
CA GLU A 14 9.19 5.09 -11.47
C GLU A 14 10.06 5.06 -10.20
N LYS A 15 9.46 4.86 -9.03
CA LYS A 15 10.19 4.93 -7.75
C LYS A 15 11.11 3.75 -7.47
N GLN A 16 11.04 2.67 -8.25
CA GLN A 16 11.84 1.45 -8.08
C GLN A 16 11.95 1.04 -6.61
N ILE A 17 10.80 0.97 -5.93
CA ILE A 17 10.76 0.68 -4.49
C ILE A 17 11.36 -0.71 -4.26
N PRO A 18 12.33 -0.88 -3.34
CA PRO A 18 12.93 -2.18 -3.07
C PRO A 18 11.83 -3.16 -2.64
N ASN A 19 11.88 -4.40 -3.13
CA ASN A 19 10.90 -5.38 -2.69
C ASN A 19 11.20 -5.78 -1.24
N VAL A 20 10.30 -5.42 -0.33
CA VAL A 20 10.40 -5.74 1.10
C VAL A 20 9.32 -6.75 1.43
N ASN A 21 9.70 -7.78 2.18
CA ASN A 21 8.76 -8.75 2.72
C ASN A 21 8.19 -8.22 4.03
N TYR A 22 6.87 -8.23 4.12
CA TYR A 22 6.09 -7.98 5.32
C TYR A 22 5.82 -9.29 6.04
N GLN A 23 6.09 -9.29 7.33
CA GLN A 23 5.69 -10.34 8.26
C GLN A 23 4.91 -9.66 9.37
N ILE A 24 3.58 -9.75 9.32
CA ILE A 24 2.69 -9.07 10.25
C ILE A 24 1.79 -10.11 10.90
N GLU A 25 1.86 -10.21 12.22
CA GLU A 25 0.96 -11.05 13.01
C GLU A 25 -0.35 -10.30 13.27
N ASP A 26 -1.47 -11.00 13.11
CA ASP A 26 -2.79 -10.49 13.47
C ASP A 26 -3.08 -10.67 14.97
N SER A 27 -4.26 -10.24 15.41
CA SER A 27 -4.66 -10.35 16.82
C SER A 27 -4.97 -11.78 17.30
N GLU A 28 -5.02 -12.76 16.40
CA GLU A 28 -5.31 -14.17 16.70
C GLU A 28 -4.06 -15.06 16.58
N GLY A 29 -2.91 -14.45 16.28
CA GLY A 29 -1.63 -15.14 16.16
C GLY A 29 -1.34 -15.69 14.74
N PHE A 30 -2.14 -15.33 13.74
CA PHE A 30 -1.84 -15.68 12.35
C PHE A 30 -0.82 -14.70 11.77
N THR A 31 0.28 -15.25 11.25
CA THR A 31 1.30 -14.48 10.55
C THR A 31 0.96 -14.35 9.08
N HIS A 32 0.75 -13.12 8.61
CA HIS A 32 0.58 -12.80 7.21
C HIS A 32 1.93 -12.42 6.59
N LEU A 33 2.31 -13.16 5.54
CA LEU A 33 3.52 -12.95 4.77
C LEU A 33 3.16 -12.49 3.36
N PHE A 34 3.62 -11.30 2.97
CA PHE A 34 3.43 -10.76 1.63
C PHE A 34 4.53 -9.74 1.32
N ASP A 35 4.61 -9.28 0.08
CA ASP A 35 5.66 -8.37 -0.37
C ASP A 35 5.10 -7.03 -0.89
N ASN A 36 6.00 -6.10 -1.23
CA ASN A 36 5.61 -4.80 -1.78
C ASN A 36 4.80 -4.94 -3.06
N THR A 37 5.10 -5.93 -3.90
CA THR A 37 4.35 -6.18 -5.14
C THR A 37 2.90 -6.54 -4.85
N THR A 38 2.65 -7.42 -3.88
CA THR A 38 1.31 -7.85 -3.47
C THR A 38 0.54 -6.69 -2.86
N LEU A 39 1.19 -5.88 -2.01
CA LEU A 39 0.59 -4.68 -1.43
C LEU A 39 0.21 -3.65 -2.49
N ILE A 40 1.11 -3.37 -3.45
CA ILE A 40 0.85 -2.44 -4.56
C ILE A 40 -0.31 -2.96 -5.43
N ASP A 41 -0.34 -4.25 -5.75
CA ASP A 41 -1.44 -4.82 -6.51
C ASP A 41 -2.78 -4.64 -5.77
N ARG A 42 -2.80 -4.85 -4.45
CA ARG A 42 -3.99 -4.62 -3.63
C ARG A 42 -4.42 -3.15 -3.67
N ILE A 43 -3.49 -2.22 -3.55
CA ILE A 43 -3.76 -0.78 -3.68
C ILE A 43 -4.38 -0.46 -5.05
N LEU A 44 -3.91 -1.09 -6.13
CA LEU A 44 -4.44 -0.87 -7.48
C LEU A 44 -5.83 -1.50 -7.69
N HIS A 45 -6.24 -2.44 -6.83
CA HIS A 45 -7.54 -3.13 -6.91
C HIS A 45 -8.56 -2.68 -5.86
N THR A 46 -8.19 -1.75 -4.96
CA THR A 46 -9.11 -1.17 -3.97
C THR A 46 -10.11 -0.19 -4.59
N CYS A 47 -11.07 0.33 -3.82
CA CYS A 47 -12.08 1.25 -4.37
C CYS A 47 -11.48 2.62 -4.78
N GLU A 48 -12.16 3.35 -5.66
CA GLU A 48 -11.63 4.62 -6.20
C GLU A 48 -11.42 5.68 -5.11
N ALA A 49 -12.25 5.71 -4.06
CA ALA A 49 -12.12 6.64 -2.95
C ALA A 49 -10.81 6.43 -2.18
N GLU A 50 -10.50 5.19 -1.83
CA GLU A 50 -9.24 4.81 -1.17
C GLU A 50 -8.04 5.07 -2.09
N GLN A 51 -8.13 4.72 -3.38
CA GLN A 51 -7.07 5.02 -4.34
C GLN A 51 -6.73 6.52 -4.37
N LYS A 52 -7.75 7.40 -4.33
CA LYS A 52 -7.56 8.87 -4.30
C LYS A 52 -6.88 9.31 -3.00
N GLN A 53 -7.28 8.76 -1.86
CA GLN A 53 -6.66 9.06 -0.57
C GLN A 53 -5.19 8.63 -0.55
N ILE A 54 -4.90 7.40 -0.99
CA ILE A 54 -3.53 6.86 -1.08
C ILE A 54 -2.68 7.73 -2.02
N ALA A 55 -3.20 8.06 -3.21
CA ALA A 55 -2.49 8.93 -4.16
C ALA A 55 -2.18 10.31 -3.57
N ASN A 56 -3.09 10.90 -2.80
CA ASN A 56 -2.87 12.19 -2.15
C ASN A 56 -1.78 12.13 -1.08
N VAL A 57 -1.75 11.07 -0.26
CA VAL A 57 -0.69 10.88 0.74
C VAL A 57 0.67 10.65 0.06
N LEU A 58 0.72 9.84 -1.00
CA LEU A 58 1.95 9.60 -1.76
C LEU A 58 2.51 10.89 -2.37
N ARG A 59 1.67 11.76 -2.93
CA ARG A 59 2.11 13.09 -3.42
C ARG A 59 2.71 13.95 -2.31
N GLN A 60 2.13 13.93 -1.12
CA GLN A 60 2.66 14.70 0.00
C GLN A 60 3.99 14.16 0.50
N ILE A 61 4.14 12.82 0.56
CA ILE A 61 5.40 12.17 0.92
C ILE A 61 6.47 12.52 -0.11
N ASP A 62 6.15 12.36 -1.40
CA ASP A 62 7.06 12.66 -2.50
C ASP A 62 7.51 14.13 -2.49
N PHE A 63 6.56 15.06 -2.35
CA PHE A 63 6.85 16.50 -2.26
C PHE A 63 7.78 16.84 -1.08
N LYS A 64 7.67 16.10 0.03
CA LYS A 64 8.51 16.28 1.23
C LYS A 64 9.79 15.46 1.20
N ASN A 65 10.09 14.76 0.10
CA ASN A 65 11.17 13.76 0.02
C ASN A 65 11.12 12.74 1.16
N GLY A 66 9.92 12.38 1.60
CA GLY A 66 9.70 11.42 2.67
C GLY A 66 9.86 9.97 2.21
N SER A 67 9.95 9.06 3.18
CA SER A 67 10.05 7.62 2.91
C SER A 67 8.69 7.04 2.51
N VAL A 68 8.53 6.71 1.23
CA VAL A 68 7.36 5.98 0.72
C VAL A 68 7.26 4.60 1.39
N GLN A 69 8.39 3.94 1.66
CA GLN A 69 8.42 2.64 2.31
C GLN A 69 7.78 2.69 3.71
N HIS A 70 8.00 3.77 4.47
CA HIS A 70 7.39 3.91 5.79
C HIS A 70 5.85 3.93 5.70
N PHE A 71 5.31 4.61 4.70
CA PHE A 71 3.87 4.63 4.46
C PHE A 71 3.33 3.28 3.96
N LEU A 72 4.08 2.57 3.12
CA LEU A 72 3.72 1.21 2.71
C LEU A 72 3.67 0.24 3.90
N ASN A 73 4.62 0.33 4.84
CA ASN A 73 4.57 -0.43 6.09
C ASN A 73 3.30 -0.14 6.90
N TYR A 74 2.95 1.14 7.06
CA TYR A 74 1.74 1.54 7.76
C TYR A 74 0.47 1.00 7.07
N LEU A 75 0.41 1.07 5.73
CA LEU A 75 -0.70 0.50 4.95
C LEU A 75 -0.78 -1.02 5.08
N ALA A 76 0.35 -1.72 5.04
CA ALA A 76 0.44 -3.16 5.20
C ALA A 76 -0.18 -3.62 6.54
N GLU A 77 0.20 -2.96 7.64
CA GLU A 77 -0.37 -3.23 8.97
C GLU A 77 -1.86 -2.94 9.04
N ALA A 78 -2.31 -1.82 8.45
CA ALA A 78 -3.72 -1.46 8.43
C ALA A 78 -4.56 -2.49 7.66
N MET A 79 -4.06 -2.97 6.51
CA MET A 79 -4.75 -3.99 5.70
C MET A 79 -4.87 -5.33 6.44
N VAL A 80 -3.80 -5.78 7.11
CA VAL A 80 -3.85 -7.02 7.90
C VAL A 80 -4.85 -6.89 9.05
N LYS A 81 -4.87 -5.75 9.75
CA LYS A 81 -5.89 -5.48 10.79
C LYS A 81 -7.32 -5.47 10.23
N GLN A 82 -7.50 -5.04 8.98
CA GLN A 82 -8.81 -5.02 8.32
C GLN A 82 -9.27 -6.40 7.84
N TRP A 83 -8.37 -7.34 7.51
CA TRP A 83 -8.74 -8.70 7.11
C TRP A 83 -9.66 -9.40 8.12
N ARG A 84 -9.55 -9.06 9.40
CA ARG A 84 -10.47 -9.51 10.45
C ARG A 84 -11.94 -9.10 10.24
N GLN A 85 -12.21 -7.93 9.64
CA GLN A 85 -13.58 -7.41 9.55
C GLN A 85 -14.37 -7.95 8.36
N ALA A 86 -13.73 -8.68 7.45
CA ALA A 86 -14.33 -9.19 6.21
C ALA A 86 -14.41 -10.73 6.16
N ALA A 87 -13.93 -11.43 7.19
CA ALA A 87 -14.05 -12.88 7.37
C ALA A 87 -15.14 -13.20 8.39
#